data_AF-A0A956VQY7-F1
#
_entry.id   AF-A0A956VQY7-F1
#
_cell.length_a   1.000
_cell.length_b   1.000
_cell.length_c   1.000
_cell.angle_alpha   90.00
_cell.angle_beta   90.00
_cell.angle_gamma   90.00
#
_symmetry.space_group_name_H-M   'P 1'
#
loop_
_entity.id
_entity.type
_entity.pdbx_description
1 polymer ?
#
loop_
_entity_poly.entity_id
_entity_poly.type
_entity_poly.pdbx_seq_one_letter_code
_entity_poly.pdbx_strand_id
1 'polypeptide(L)'
;SAEVRADAERVLREAWDTNDLARLDVETEVDAAVLGDGAYKVTWDDEEGRVLVSAPDVQGLFAWWAGDDVRRLRRVASRYELDGVEVVEAWTPERFELWSDGERVEERENPYGVIPFVIYPNLPRPKQFWGMSDIEPLREPLEELNRAFTQLSRILELSGNPIAVLENVEEARDIAVQPGAVWEVPEQARAYLLDLLQGGGVRLHVEYVDLVYRALHDLSEVPRVAFGEGRTTQSGIALRVELDPLIRRVARKRLIRTAAMRRRDRLVLAIAGHHLGRSFDGVDTTVEWSPVIPAEAMEPTTVASPRPAVAAASAEEPAAA
;
A
#
# COMPACT_ATOMS: atom_id res chain seq x y z
N SER A 1 26.12 14.40 25.34
CA SER A 1 27.39 13.65 25.59
C SER A 1 27.28 12.28 24.91
N ALA A 2 28.35 11.47 24.88
CA ALA A 2 28.28 10.09 24.36
C ALA A 2 27.28 9.23 25.15
N GLU A 3 27.19 9.46 26.47
CA GLU A 3 26.24 8.79 27.36
C GLU A 3 24.78 9.07 27.00
N VAL A 4 24.43 10.34 26.73
CA VAL A 4 23.06 10.70 26.30
C VAL A 4 22.68 10.01 24.99
N ARG A 5 23.62 9.85 24.05
CA ARG A 5 23.37 9.12 22.79
C ARG A 5 23.15 7.64 23.03
N ALA A 6 24.00 7.00 23.84
CA ALA A 6 23.86 5.60 24.18
C ALA A 6 22.54 5.31 24.93
N ASP A 7 22.12 6.22 25.80
CA ASP A 7 20.83 6.10 26.49
C ASP A 7 19.64 6.30 25.55
N ALA A 8 19.68 7.30 24.67
CA ALA A 8 18.66 7.50 23.65
C ALA A 8 18.54 6.29 22.72
N GLU A 9 19.66 5.70 22.30
CA GLU A 9 19.69 4.51 21.46
C GLU A 9 19.06 3.30 22.18
N ARG A 10 19.29 3.15 23.48
CA ARG A 10 18.65 2.11 24.30
C ARG A 10 17.13 2.32 24.36
N VAL A 11 16.67 3.54 24.64
CA VAL A 11 15.23 3.86 24.69
C VAL A 11 14.55 3.61 23.35
N LEU A 12 15.19 4.03 22.25
CA LEU A 12 14.64 3.80 20.91
C LEU A 12 14.61 2.31 20.54
N ARG A 13 15.63 1.53 20.90
CA ARG A 13 15.67 0.08 20.67
C ARG A 13 14.58 -0.64 21.48
N GLU A 14 14.41 -0.26 22.74
CA GLU A 14 13.35 -0.80 23.59
C GLU A 14 11.96 -0.46 23.04
N ALA A 15 11.74 0.80 22.62
CA ALA A 15 10.50 1.19 21.95
C ALA A 15 10.30 0.42 20.64
N TRP A 16 11.37 0.14 19.88
CA TRP A 16 11.32 -0.64 18.65
C TRP A 16 10.82 -2.07 18.88
N ASP A 17 11.46 -2.78 19.82
CA ASP A 17 11.18 -4.18 20.08
C ASP A 17 9.81 -4.37 20.76
N THR A 18 9.50 -3.54 21.76
CA THR A 18 8.29 -3.71 22.57
C THR A 18 7.01 -3.30 21.83
N ASN A 19 7.10 -2.41 20.84
CA ASN A 19 5.96 -2.01 20.01
C ASN A 19 5.85 -2.77 18.69
N ASP A 20 6.79 -3.67 18.38
CA ASP A 20 6.90 -4.34 17.08
C ASP A 20 6.86 -3.32 15.92
N LEU A 21 7.75 -2.33 15.98
CA LEU A 21 7.74 -1.21 15.03
C LEU A 21 7.97 -1.67 13.59
N ALA A 22 8.63 -2.81 13.37
CA ALA A 22 8.79 -3.36 12.02
C ALA A 22 7.44 -3.73 11.40
N ARG A 23 6.55 -4.37 12.16
CA ARG A 23 5.18 -4.67 11.71
C ARG A 23 4.35 -3.40 11.56
N LEU A 24 4.47 -2.48 12.51
CA LEU A 24 3.73 -1.22 12.49
C LEU A 24 4.12 -0.33 11.30
N ASP A 25 5.39 -0.31 10.94
CA ASP A 25 5.90 0.39 9.76
C ASP A 25 5.27 -0.19 8.48
N VAL A 26 5.10 -1.51 8.38
CA VAL A 26 4.39 -2.12 7.24
C VAL A 26 2.90 -1.77 7.23
N GLU A 27 2.23 -1.82 8.38
CA GLU A 27 0.81 -1.48 8.54
C GLU A 27 0.53 -0.04 8.08
N THR A 28 1.28 0.92 8.63
CA THR A 28 1.18 2.34 8.28
C THR A 28 1.56 2.63 6.82
N GLU A 29 2.46 1.85 6.22
CA GLU A 29 2.74 1.95 4.79
C GLU A 29 1.57 1.49 3.91
N VAL A 30 0.84 0.45 4.34
CA VAL A 30 -0.39 0.01 3.65
C VAL A 30 -1.47 1.07 3.76
N ASP A 31 -1.69 1.61 4.96
CA ASP A 31 -2.65 2.70 5.18
C ASP A 31 -2.32 3.90 4.30
N ALA A 32 -1.05 4.34 4.29
CA ALA A 32 -0.61 5.42 3.44
C ALA A 32 -0.88 5.10 1.95
N ALA A 33 -0.49 3.92 1.46
CA ALA A 33 -0.67 3.55 0.07
C ALA A 33 -2.16 3.54 -0.36
N VAL A 34 -3.06 3.08 0.52
CA VAL A 34 -4.48 2.91 0.22
C VAL A 34 -5.29 4.17 0.51
N LEU A 35 -5.14 4.75 1.70
CA LEU A 35 -5.92 5.88 2.22
C LEU A 35 -5.32 7.24 1.85
N GLY A 36 -4.04 7.27 1.47
CA GLY A 36 -3.32 8.47 1.05
C GLY A 36 -2.42 9.07 2.11
N ASP A 37 -2.56 8.64 3.36
CA ASP A 37 -1.83 9.14 4.52
C ASP A 37 -1.61 8.03 5.55
N GLY A 38 -0.52 8.11 6.29
CA GLY A 38 -0.24 7.25 7.43
C GLY A 38 -0.07 8.08 8.69
N ALA A 39 -0.24 7.44 9.84
CA ALA A 39 -0.05 8.10 11.13
C ALA A 39 0.59 7.18 12.17
N TYR A 40 1.39 7.78 13.04
CA TYR A 40 1.78 7.18 14.31
C TYR A 40 1.19 8.00 15.45
N LYS A 41 0.69 7.31 16.49
CA LYS A 41 0.39 7.90 17.80
C LYS A 41 1.43 7.38 18.79
N VAL A 42 2.09 8.29 19.50
CA VAL A 42 3.11 7.96 20.51
C VAL A 42 2.63 8.46 21.85
N THR A 43 2.41 7.56 22.80
CA THR A 43 1.96 7.88 24.16
C THR A 43 2.81 7.16 25.19
N TRP A 44 2.57 7.46 26.46
CA TRP A 44 3.13 6.71 27.58
C TRP A 44 2.09 5.71 28.08
N ASP A 45 2.52 4.48 28.33
CA ASP A 45 1.75 3.45 29.03
C ASP A 45 2.13 3.49 30.51
N ASP A 46 1.21 3.97 31.36
CA ASP A 46 1.40 4.08 32.80
C ASP A 46 1.42 2.71 33.51
N GLU A 47 0.79 1.68 32.95
CA GLU A 47 0.73 0.34 33.56
C GLU A 47 2.03 -0.42 33.33
N GLU A 48 2.54 -0.37 32.10
CA GLU A 48 3.76 -1.08 31.72
C GLU A 48 5.03 -0.22 31.84
N GLY A 49 4.87 1.09 32.09
CA GLY A 49 5.98 2.01 32.30
C GLY A 49 6.87 2.19 31.07
N ARG A 50 6.27 2.21 29.88
CA ARG A 50 6.99 2.28 28.59
C ARG A 50 6.33 3.22 27.59
N VAL A 51 7.05 3.54 26.53
CA VAL A 51 6.48 4.26 25.38
C VAL A 51 5.65 3.31 24.53
N LEU A 52 4.40 3.69 24.28
CA LEU A 52 3.47 3.01 23.37
C LEU A 52 3.46 3.74 22.03
N VAL A 53 3.65 3.00 20.94
CA VAL A 53 3.52 3.48 19.57
C VAL A 53 2.44 2.66 18.88
N SER A 54 1.45 3.35 18.31
CA SER A 54 0.34 2.73 17.58
C SER A 54 0.12 3.39 16.22
N ALA A 55 -0.61 2.70 15.35
CA ALA A 55 -1.04 3.16 14.04
C ALA A 55 -2.54 3.44 14.07
N PRO A 56 -2.97 4.68 14.38
CA PRO A 56 -4.38 5.02 14.37
C PRO A 56 -4.92 5.08 12.93
N ASP A 57 -6.17 4.68 12.74
CA ASP A 57 -6.87 4.85 11.45
C ASP A 57 -6.96 6.35 11.09
N VAL A 58 -6.33 6.71 9.99
CA VAL A 58 -6.27 8.08 9.48
C VAL A 58 -7.64 8.64 9.10
N GLN A 59 -8.63 7.81 8.80
CA GLN A 59 -10.01 8.27 8.53
C GLN A 59 -10.71 8.85 9.77
N GLY A 60 -10.26 8.44 10.96
CA GLY A 60 -10.69 8.98 12.24
C GLY A 60 -9.94 10.24 12.67
N LEU A 61 -8.89 10.64 11.94
CA LEU A 61 -8.04 11.77 12.31
C LEU A 61 -8.51 13.08 11.70
N PHE A 62 -8.60 14.10 12.55
CA PHE A 62 -8.86 15.48 12.16
C PHE A 62 -7.68 16.33 12.62
N ALA A 63 -7.03 17.03 11.69
CA ALA A 63 -5.85 17.83 11.97
C ALA A 63 -6.09 19.31 11.63
N TRP A 64 -5.63 20.20 12.52
CA TRP A 64 -5.62 21.64 12.31
C TRP A 64 -4.20 22.17 12.46
N TRP A 65 -3.79 23.05 11.55
CA TRP A 65 -2.45 23.62 11.49
C TRP A 65 -2.43 25.11 11.88
N ALA A 66 -1.22 25.64 12.09
CA ALA A 66 -1.02 27.08 12.22
C ALA A 66 -1.30 27.78 10.89
N GLY A 67 -2.05 28.89 10.88
CA GLY A 67 -2.52 29.53 9.65
C GLY A 67 -1.41 30.00 8.68
N ASP A 68 -0.20 30.23 9.20
CA ASP A 68 0.99 30.68 8.49
C ASP A 68 2.03 29.56 8.25
N ASP A 69 1.88 28.39 8.88
CA ASP A 69 2.76 27.24 8.72
C ASP A 69 1.97 25.91 8.70
N VAL A 70 1.72 25.40 7.49
CA VAL A 70 1.04 24.12 7.25
C VAL A 70 1.82 22.91 7.78
N ARG A 71 3.10 23.07 8.16
CA ARG A 71 3.91 22.00 8.75
C ARG A 71 3.74 21.92 10.27
N ARG A 72 3.17 22.95 10.89
CA ARG A 72 2.98 23.02 12.34
C ARG A 72 1.54 22.63 12.69
N LEU A 73 1.39 21.42 13.22
CA LEU A 73 0.14 20.98 13.84
C LEU A 73 -0.15 21.81 15.09
N ARG A 74 -1.39 22.31 15.18
CA ARG A 74 -1.92 23.07 16.33
C ARG A 74 -2.90 22.22 17.14
N ARG A 75 -3.64 21.33 16.48
CA ARG A 75 -4.58 20.41 17.11
C ARG A 75 -4.70 19.14 16.29
N VAL A 76 -4.86 18.01 16.95
CA VAL A 76 -5.32 16.76 16.35
C VAL A 76 -6.48 16.23 17.17
N ALA A 77 -7.52 15.74 16.52
CA ALA A 77 -8.56 14.95 17.14
C ALA A 77 -8.57 13.55 16.52
N SER A 78 -8.56 12.52 17.35
CA SER A 78 -8.60 11.12 16.94
C SER A 78 -9.93 10.54 17.37
N ARG A 79 -10.77 10.18 16.40
CA ARG A 79 -12.08 9.57 16.58
C ARG A 79 -12.01 8.08 16.29
N TYR A 80 -12.50 7.25 17.20
CA TYR A 80 -12.58 5.80 17.04
C TYR A 80 -13.74 5.23 17.85
N GLU A 81 -14.13 3.99 17.58
CA GLU A 81 -15.19 3.29 18.30
C GLU A 81 -14.56 2.34 19.32
N LEU A 82 -15.05 2.38 20.57
CA LEU A 82 -14.65 1.49 21.64
C LEU A 82 -15.90 0.91 22.30
N ASP A 83 -16.07 -0.41 22.24
CA ASP A 83 -17.23 -1.13 22.81
C ASP A 83 -18.60 -0.55 22.41
N GLY A 84 -18.72 -0.05 21.17
CA GLY A 84 -19.96 0.55 20.64
C GLY A 84 -20.17 2.02 20.98
N VAL A 85 -19.19 2.67 21.62
CA VAL A 85 -19.22 4.08 22.03
C VAL A 85 -18.27 4.88 21.14
N GLU A 86 -18.71 6.05 20.67
CA GLU A 86 -17.83 6.96 19.92
C GLU A 86 -16.91 7.67 20.91
N VAL A 87 -15.59 7.49 20.74
CA VAL A 87 -14.57 8.16 21.54
C VAL A 87 -13.81 9.16 20.67
N VAL A 88 -13.63 10.37 21.19
CA VAL A 88 -12.77 11.39 20.55
C VAL A 88 -11.73 11.88 21.54
N GLU A 89 -10.47 11.68 21.19
CA GLU A 89 -9.35 12.29 21.88
C GLU A 89 -8.89 13.54 21.14
N ALA A 90 -8.99 14.72 21.76
CA ALA A 90 -8.49 15.96 21.19
C ALA A 90 -7.22 16.45 21.89
N TRP A 91 -6.17 16.64 21.11
CA TRP A 91 -4.82 16.98 21.57
C TRP A 91 -4.39 18.35 21.01
N THR A 92 -3.94 19.25 21.88
CA THR A 92 -3.10 20.40 21.55
C THR A 92 -1.76 20.27 22.27
N PRO A 93 -0.74 21.11 22.00
CA PRO A 93 0.49 21.07 22.79
C PRO A 93 0.25 21.29 24.28
N GLU A 94 -0.80 22.03 24.65
CA GLU A 94 -1.08 22.43 26.03
C GLU A 94 -2.20 21.62 26.70
N ARG A 95 -3.12 21.02 25.94
CA ARG A 95 -4.34 20.40 26.48
C ARG A 95 -4.66 19.05 25.85
N PHE A 96 -5.31 18.21 26.64
CA PHE A 96 -5.95 16.98 26.23
C PHE A 96 -7.42 16.99 26.66
N GLU A 97 -8.31 16.61 25.75
CA GLU A 97 -9.74 16.41 26.03
C GLU A 97 -10.17 15.02 25.56
N LEU A 98 -10.96 14.34 26.39
CA LEU A 98 -11.60 13.08 26.04
C LEU A 98 -13.11 13.28 25.95
N TRP A 99 -13.69 12.85 24.84
CA TRP A 99 -15.13 12.90 24.59
C TRP A 99 -15.67 11.49 24.35
N SER A 100 -16.89 11.24 24.82
CA SER A 100 -17.62 9.98 24.71
C SER A 100 -19.05 10.30 24.27
N ASP A 101 -19.49 9.79 23.13
CA ASP A 101 -20.80 10.06 22.52
C ASP A 101 -21.16 11.57 22.46
N GLY A 102 -20.16 12.40 22.15
CA GLY A 102 -20.30 13.85 22.05
C GLY A 102 -20.33 14.60 23.39
N GLU A 103 -20.26 13.90 24.52
CA GLU A 103 -20.10 14.49 25.85
C GLU A 103 -18.63 14.50 26.27
N ARG A 104 -18.13 15.63 26.79
CA ARG A 104 -16.75 15.73 27.27
C ARG A 104 -16.63 15.08 28.64
N VAL A 105 -15.86 14.00 28.72
CA VAL A 105 -15.64 13.20 29.92
C VAL A 105 -14.42 13.67 30.71
N GLU A 106 -13.37 14.11 30.01
CA GLU A 106 -12.12 14.57 30.65
C GLU A 106 -11.57 15.82 29.95
N GLU A 107 -11.00 16.73 30.74
CA GLU A 107 -10.13 17.81 30.26
C GLU A 107 -8.94 17.92 31.23
N ARG A 108 -7.73 17.86 30.71
CA ARG A 108 -6.49 18.05 31.47
C ARG A 108 -5.42 18.76 30.64
N GLU A 109 -4.36 19.18 31.32
CA GLU A 109 -3.16 19.63 30.62
C GLU A 109 -2.53 18.46 29.84
N ASN A 110 -1.98 18.75 28.66
CA ASN A 110 -1.28 17.72 27.90
C ASN A 110 0.03 17.36 28.63
N PRO A 111 0.19 16.12 29.14
CA PRO A 111 1.38 15.73 29.90
C PRO A 111 2.66 15.80 29.07
N TYR A 112 2.57 15.70 27.74
CA TYR A 112 3.74 15.63 26.87
C TYR A 112 4.24 17.02 26.42
N GLY A 113 3.42 18.07 26.56
CA GLY A 113 3.74 19.41 26.03
C GLY A 113 3.82 19.50 24.50
N VAL A 114 3.50 18.40 23.81
CA VAL A 114 3.55 18.24 22.34
C VAL A 114 2.40 17.38 21.89
N ILE A 115 1.94 17.56 20.65
CA ILE A 115 0.90 16.69 20.07
C ILE A 115 1.50 15.30 19.83
N PRO A 116 0.91 14.22 20.37
CA PRO A 116 1.46 12.85 20.32
C PRO A 116 1.24 12.15 18.97
N PHE A 117 1.16 12.89 17.86
CA PHE A 117 0.89 12.33 16.53
C PHE A 117 1.97 12.72 15.53
N VAL A 118 2.30 11.77 14.67
CA VAL A 118 3.05 11.98 13.43
C VAL A 118 2.15 11.61 12.28
N ILE A 119 1.62 12.61 11.57
CA ILE A 119 0.81 12.40 10.37
C ILE A 119 1.68 12.69 9.15
N TYR A 120 1.68 11.80 8.17
CA TYR A 120 2.48 11.96 6.96
C TYR A 120 1.74 11.46 5.71
N PRO A 121 1.92 12.14 4.56
CA PRO A 121 1.27 11.73 3.33
C PRO A 121 1.98 10.55 2.67
N ASN A 122 1.23 9.73 1.95
CA ASN A 122 1.81 8.76 1.02
C ASN A 122 2.53 9.46 -0.13
N LEU A 123 1.80 10.35 -0.79
CA LEU A 123 2.29 11.28 -1.79
C LEU A 123 1.77 12.67 -1.46
N PRO A 124 2.60 13.72 -1.54
CA PRO A 124 2.16 15.07 -1.23
C PRO A 124 1.17 15.55 -2.29
N ARG A 125 -0.01 16.01 -1.87
CA ARG A 125 -0.95 16.69 -2.75
C ARG A 125 -0.65 18.19 -2.73
N PRO A 126 -0.46 18.84 -3.91
CA PRO A 126 -0.12 20.26 -3.95
C PRO A 126 -1.13 21.13 -3.19
N LYS A 127 -0.63 21.96 -2.27
CA LYS A 127 -1.40 22.92 -1.49
C LYS A 127 -2.48 22.29 -0.59
N GLN A 128 -2.35 21.00 -0.27
CA GLN A 128 -3.22 20.31 0.67
C GLN A 128 -2.38 19.70 1.80
N PHE A 129 -3.02 19.52 2.95
CA PHE A 129 -2.41 18.87 4.11
C PHE A 129 -2.37 17.35 3.91
N TRP A 130 -3.53 16.76 3.62
CA TRP A 130 -3.68 15.34 3.33
C TRP A 130 -3.09 14.99 1.97
N GLY A 131 -2.58 13.77 1.89
CA GLY A 131 -1.86 13.25 0.76
C GLY A 131 -2.75 12.75 -0.36
N MET A 132 -2.20 11.77 -1.08
CA MET A 132 -2.84 11.12 -2.21
C MET A 132 -2.54 9.63 -2.16
N SER A 133 -3.59 8.84 -2.34
CA SER A 133 -3.52 7.40 -2.45
C SER A 133 -2.80 6.99 -3.73
N ASP A 134 -2.08 5.87 -3.70
CA ASP A 134 -1.53 5.27 -4.90
C ASP A 134 -2.62 4.79 -5.87
N ILE A 135 -3.82 4.52 -5.36
CA ILE A 135 -4.96 4.00 -6.12
C ILE A 135 -5.66 5.12 -6.90
N GLU A 136 -5.62 6.35 -6.40
CA GLU A 136 -6.31 7.49 -7.01
C GLU A 136 -6.01 7.68 -8.51
N PRO A 137 -4.74 7.74 -8.96
CA PRO A 137 -4.43 7.84 -10.39
C PRO A 137 -4.76 6.57 -11.19
N LEU A 138 -4.97 5.44 -10.52
CA LEU A 138 -5.25 4.14 -11.15
C LEU A 138 -6.74 3.84 -11.30
N ARG A 139 -7.61 4.64 -10.67
CA ARG A 139 -9.05 4.36 -10.61
C ARG A 139 -9.69 4.26 -12.00
N GLU A 140 -9.50 5.28 -12.84
CA GLU A 140 -10.11 5.30 -14.17
C GLU A 140 -9.63 4.15 -15.07
N PRO A 141 -8.31 3.86 -15.19
CA PRO A 141 -7.87 2.69 -15.95
C PRO A 141 -8.35 1.36 -15.36
N LEU A 142 -8.45 1.21 -14.04
CA LEU A 142 -8.99 -0.01 -13.41
C LEU A 142 -10.48 -0.21 -13.73
N GLU A 143 -11.27 0.86 -13.69
CA GLU A 143 -12.69 0.82 -14.07
C GLU A 143 -12.86 0.46 -15.55
N GLU A 144 -12.06 1.05 -16.43
CA GLU A 144 -12.07 0.72 -17.86
C GLU A 144 -11.61 -0.72 -18.11
N LEU A 145 -10.60 -1.20 -17.38
CA LEU A 145 -10.16 -2.59 -17.49
C LEU A 145 -11.27 -3.58 -17.11
N ASN A 146 -11.99 -3.32 -16.01
CA ASN A 146 -13.13 -4.12 -15.58
C ASN A 146 -14.26 -4.12 -16.63
N ARG A 147 -14.54 -2.95 -17.22
CA ARG A 147 -15.51 -2.80 -18.32
C ARG A 147 -15.07 -3.59 -19.56
N ALA A 148 -13.82 -3.50 -19.96
CA ALA A 148 -13.26 -4.19 -21.12
C ALA A 148 -13.30 -5.72 -20.95
N PHE A 149 -12.96 -6.23 -19.75
CA PHE A 149 -13.08 -7.66 -19.44
C PHE A 149 -14.53 -8.14 -19.48
N THR A 150 -15.46 -7.37 -18.93
CA THR A 150 -16.89 -7.69 -19.01
C THR A 150 -17.36 -7.77 -20.45
N GLN A 151 -16.94 -6.82 -21.30
CA GLN A 151 -17.30 -6.81 -22.71
C GLN A 151 -16.70 -8.00 -23.47
N LEU A 152 -15.43 -8.33 -23.23
CA LEU A 152 -14.78 -9.48 -23.84
C LEU A 152 -15.48 -10.79 -23.43
N SER A 153 -15.84 -10.94 -22.16
CA SER A 153 -16.59 -12.09 -21.66
C SER A 153 -17.90 -12.29 -22.42
N ARG A 154 -18.69 -11.23 -22.60
CA ARG A 154 -19.96 -11.28 -23.37
C ARG A 154 -19.77 -11.67 -24.83
N ILE A 155 -18.69 -11.19 -25.46
CA ILE A 155 -18.38 -11.54 -26.85
C ILE A 155 -18.03 -13.03 -26.96
N LEU A 156 -17.25 -13.55 -26.01
CA LEU A 156 -16.92 -14.97 -25.95
C LEU A 156 -18.15 -15.84 -25.69
N GLU A 157 -19.07 -15.39 -24.84
CA GLU A 157 -20.34 -16.07 -24.57
C GLU A 157 -21.22 -16.18 -25.84
N LEU A 158 -21.36 -15.08 -26.59
CA LEU A 158 -22.09 -15.06 -27.85
C LEU A 158 -21.39 -15.87 -28.95
N SER A 159 -20.06 -15.95 -28.94
CA SER A 159 -19.33 -16.83 -29.86
C SER A 159 -19.52 -18.31 -29.53
N GLY A 160 -19.57 -18.66 -28.25
CA GLY A 160 -19.88 -20.02 -27.80
C GLY A 160 -21.34 -20.41 -28.10
N ASN A 161 -22.23 -19.42 -28.18
CA ASN A 161 -23.67 -19.60 -28.47
C ASN A 161 -24.11 -18.66 -29.61
N PRO A 162 -23.68 -18.92 -30.85
CA PRO A 162 -23.89 -17.99 -31.96
C PRO A 162 -25.37 -17.89 -32.34
N ILE A 163 -25.77 -16.70 -32.79
CA ILE A 163 -27.15 -16.43 -33.20
C ILE A 163 -27.36 -16.96 -34.62
N ALA A 164 -28.40 -17.77 -34.84
CA ALA A 164 -28.82 -18.14 -36.18
C ALA A 164 -29.58 -16.99 -36.84
N VAL A 165 -29.07 -16.52 -37.97
CA VAL A 165 -29.71 -15.51 -38.82
C VAL A 165 -30.36 -16.21 -40.00
N LEU A 166 -31.64 -15.89 -40.24
CA LEU A 166 -32.46 -16.44 -41.30
C LEU A 166 -32.93 -15.31 -42.21
N GLU A 167 -32.64 -15.42 -43.49
CA GLU A 167 -33.07 -14.48 -44.51
C GLU A 167 -34.15 -15.14 -45.40
N ASN A 168 -35.21 -14.41 -45.71
CA ASN A 168 -36.34 -14.84 -46.55
C ASN A 168 -37.10 -16.09 -46.05
N VAL A 169 -37.33 -16.18 -44.73
CA VAL A 169 -38.15 -17.23 -44.10
C VAL A 169 -39.44 -16.61 -43.54
N GLU A 170 -40.61 -17.07 -43.99
CA GLU A 170 -41.91 -16.53 -43.56
C GLU A 170 -42.42 -17.11 -42.23
N GLU A 171 -42.11 -18.38 -41.95
CA GLU A 171 -42.38 -19.03 -40.66
C GLU A 171 -41.13 -19.79 -40.18
N ALA A 172 -40.60 -19.42 -39.01
CA ALA A 172 -39.51 -20.13 -38.36
C ALA A 172 -40.07 -21.05 -37.27
N ARG A 173 -40.27 -22.34 -37.58
CA ARG A 173 -40.54 -23.38 -36.59
C ARG A 173 -39.35 -24.34 -36.55
N ASP A 174 -38.90 -24.70 -35.35
CA ASP A 174 -37.90 -25.74 -35.07
C ASP A 174 -36.44 -25.47 -35.47
N ILE A 175 -36.01 -24.21 -35.59
CA ILE A 175 -34.58 -23.89 -35.76
C ILE A 175 -33.90 -23.81 -34.40
N ALA A 176 -33.42 -24.95 -33.92
CA ALA A 176 -32.56 -25.04 -32.75
C ALA A 176 -31.08 -24.96 -33.16
N VAL A 177 -30.33 -24.07 -32.49
CA VAL A 177 -28.87 -24.02 -32.60
C VAL A 177 -28.29 -25.01 -31.60
N GLN A 178 -27.90 -26.19 -32.07
CA GLN A 178 -27.25 -27.23 -31.27
C GLN A 178 -26.12 -27.90 -32.06
N PRO A 179 -25.08 -28.43 -31.39
CA PRO A 179 -24.02 -29.19 -32.05
C PRO A 179 -24.59 -30.35 -32.90
N GLY A 180 -24.28 -30.36 -34.20
CA GLY A 180 -24.75 -31.39 -35.13
C GLY A 180 -26.16 -31.17 -35.71
N ALA A 181 -26.82 -30.05 -35.38
CA ALA A 181 -28.09 -29.69 -36.02
C ALA A 181 -27.89 -29.39 -37.51
N VAL A 182 -28.78 -29.93 -38.35
CA VAL A 182 -28.86 -29.64 -39.79
C VAL A 182 -30.15 -28.85 -40.02
N TRP A 183 -30.06 -27.75 -40.75
CA TRP A 183 -31.23 -26.93 -41.09
C TRP A 183 -31.61 -27.15 -42.55
N GLU A 184 -32.88 -27.45 -42.77
CA GLU A 184 -33.48 -27.43 -44.10
C GLU A 184 -34.05 -26.04 -44.36
N VAL A 185 -33.60 -25.38 -45.43
CA VAL A 185 -33.97 -24.00 -45.78
C VAL A 185 -34.50 -23.96 -47.21
N PRO A 186 -35.58 -23.22 -47.53
CA PRO A 186 -36.09 -23.08 -48.89
C PRO A 186 -35.04 -22.57 -49.89
N GLU A 187 -35.19 -22.87 -51.18
CA GLU A 187 -34.21 -22.50 -52.22
C GLU A 187 -33.87 -20.99 -52.29
N GLN A 188 -34.80 -20.12 -51.88
CA GLN A 188 -34.64 -18.67 -51.90
C GLN A 188 -34.25 -18.08 -50.52
N ALA A 189 -34.09 -18.94 -49.51
CA ALA A 189 -33.74 -18.58 -48.14
C ALA A 189 -32.27 -18.85 -47.83
N ARG A 190 -31.74 -18.15 -46.83
CA ARG A 190 -30.37 -18.36 -46.33
C ARG A 190 -30.40 -18.47 -44.82
N ALA A 191 -29.61 -19.40 -44.29
CA ALA A 191 -29.38 -19.55 -42.86
C ALA A 191 -27.87 -19.56 -42.60
N TYR A 192 -27.41 -18.71 -41.69
CA TYR A 192 -26.01 -18.68 -41.26
C TYR A 192 -25.91 -18.29 -39.80
N LEU A 193 -24.81 -18.67 -39.16
CA LEU A 193 -24.50 -18.22 -37.81
C LEU A 193 -23.86 -16.83 -37.87
N LEU A 194 -24.39 -15.89 -37.10
CA LEU A 194 -23.73 -14.62 -36.86
C LEU A 194 -22.53 -14.86 -35.96
N ASP A 195 -21.35 -14.92 -36.59
CA ASP A 195 -20.10 -15.02 -35.88
C ASP A 195 -19.53 -13.61 -35.62
N LEU A 196 -19.69 -13.13 -34.39
CA LEU A 196 -19.13 -11.85 -33.93
C LEU A 196 -17.60 -11.86 -33.89
N LEU A 197 -16.96 -13.02 -34.03
CA LEU A 197 -15.50 -13.14 -34.08
C LEU A 197 -14.93 -13.10 -35.51
N GLN A 198 -15.78 -13.21 -36.54
CA GLN A 198 -15.30 -13.12 -37.92
C GLN A 198 -14.64 -11.77 -38.18
N GLY A 199 -13.47 -11.80 -38.83
CA GLY A 199 -12.66 -10.61 -39.12
C GLY A 199 -11.71 -10.17 -37.99
N GLY A 200 -11.59 -10.92 -36.90
CA GLY A 200 -10.59 -10.65 -35.85
C GLY A 200 -11.06 -9.69 -34.76
N GLY A 201 -12.37 -9.51 -34.56
CA GLY A 201 -12.93 -8.60 -33.55
C GLY A 201 -12.38 -8.84 -32.13
N VAL A 202 -12.16 -10.10 -31.73
CA VAL A 202 -11.55 -10.43 -30.42
C VAL A 202 -10.12 -9.92 -30.29
N ARG A 203 -9.33 -9.89 -31.37
CA ARG A 203 -7.96 -9.37 -31.33
C ARG A 203 -7.96 -7.90 -30.93
N LEU A 204 -8.87 -7.10 -31.46
CA LEU A 204 -9.02 -5.68 -31.11
C LEU A 204 -9.34 -5.49 -29.63
N HIS A 205 -10.23 -6.32 -29.06
CA HIS A 205 -10.53 -6.27 -27.63
C HIS A 205 -9.33 -6.64 -26.76
N VAL A 206 -8.56 -7.67 -27.14
CA VAL A 206 -7.33 -8.05 -26.43
C VAL A 206 -6.28 -6.96 -26.53
N GLU A 207 -6.09 -6.35 -27.71
CA GLU A 207 -5.15 -5.23 -27.90
C GLU A 207 -5.56 -3.99 -27.10
N TYR A 208 -6.87 -3.71 -26.99
CA TYR A 208 -7.37 -2.63 -26.17
C TYR A 208 -7.13 -2.88 -24.67
N VAL A 209 -7.42 -4.09 -24.19
CA VAL A 209 -7.10 -4.51 -22.82
C VAL A 209 -5.61 -4.35 -22.53
N ASP A 210 -4.73 -4.77 -23.44
CA ASP A 210 -3.28 -4.62 -23.30
C ASP A 210 -2.86 -3.14 -23.27
N LEU A 211 -3.50 -2.26 -24.04
CA LEU A 211 -3.26 -0.81 -23.96
C LEU A 211 -3.61 -0.24 -22.58
N VAL A 212 -4.77 -0.61 -22.02
CA VAL A 212 -5.19 -0.19 -20.67
C VAL A 212 -4.25 -0.76 -19.61
N TYR A 213 -3.85 -2.02 -19.75
CA TYR A 213 -2.89 -2.68 -18.87
C TYR A 213 -1.51 -2.01 -18.89
N ARG A 214 -1.02 -1.59 -20.06
CA ARG A 214 0.22 -0.78 -20.18
C ARG A 214 0.09 0.56 -19.46
N ALA A 215 -1.04 1.26 -19.63
CA ALA A 215 -1.28 2.53 -18.94
C ALA A 215 -1.26 2.37 -17.41
N LEU A 216 -1.76 1.24 -16.88
CA LEU A 216 -1.65 0.92 -15.44
C LEU A 216 -0.20 0.81 -14.96
N HIS A 217 0.67 0.14 -15.72
CA HIS A 217 2.09 0.04 -15.37
C HIS A 217 2.80 1.41 -15.41
N ASP A 218 2.46 2.24 -16.39
CA ASP A 218 3.05 3.58 -16.52
C ASP A 218 2.59 4.51 -15.38
N LEU A 219 1.29 4.53 -15.06
CA LEU A 219 0.72 5.36 -13.99
C LEU A 219 1.11 4.90 -12.59
N SER A 220 1.24 3.60 -12.39
CA SER A 220 1.73 3.05 -11.12
C SER A 220 3.24 3.17 -10.98
N GLU A 221 3.97 3.50 -12.05
CA GLU A 221 5.43 3.43 -12.12
C GLU A 221 5.97 2.05 -11.68
N VAL A 222 5.20 0.98 -11.94
CA VAL A 222 5.60 -0.41 -11.66
C VAL A 222 5.80 -1.11 -13.01
N PRO A 223 7.05 -1.23 -13.49
CA PRO A 223 7.34 -1.89 -14.75
C PRO A 223 6.95 -3.38 -14.74
N ARG A 224 6.53 -3.91 -15.89
CA ARG A 224 6.16 -5.34 -16.06
C ARG A 224 7.25 -6.32 -15.63
N VAL A 225 8.52 -5.98 -15.87
CA VAL A 225 9.67 -6.81 -15.47
C VAL A 225 9.74 -7.05 -13.96
N ALA A 226 9.13 -6.19 -13.13
CA ALA A 226 9.01 -6.42 -11.69
C ALA A 226 8.19 -7.67 -11.34
N PHE A 227 7.32 -8.13 -12.25
CA PHE A 227 6.52 -9.34 -12.10
C PHE A 227 7.16 -10.57 -12.78
N GLY A 228 8.41 -10.47 -13.22
CA GLY A 228 9.10 -11.54 -13.95
C GLY A 228 8.78 -11.57 -15.45
N GLU A 229 8.02 -10.61 -15.96
CA GLU A 229 7.79 -10.44 -17.40
C GLU A 229 9.01 -9.76 -18.04
N GLY A 230 10.01 -10.55 -18.42
CA GLY A 230 11.24 -10.06 -19.04
C GLY A 230 11.98 -11.18 -19.78
N ARG A 231 12.79 -10.81 -20.79
CA ARG A 231 13.62 -11.77 -21.52
C ARG A 231 14.75 -12.25 -20.59
N THR A 232 14.94 -13.55 -20.48
CA THR A 232 15.90 -14.24 -19.58
C THR A 232 17.39 -13.95 -19.86
N THR A 233 17.71 -12.94 -20.67
CA THR A 233 19.06 -12.57 -21.13
C THR A 233 19.36 -11.07 -20.99
N GLN A 234 18.71 -10.37 -20.06
CA GLN A 234 19.06 -8.99 -19.76
C GLN A 234 20.26 -8.91 -18.82
N SER A 235 21.22 -8.03 -19.12
CA SER A 235 22.29 -7.71 -18.17
C SER A 235 21.73 -6.95 -16.97
N GLY A 236 22.36 -7.04 -15.79
CA GLY A 236 21.89 -6.33 -14.59
C GLY A 236 21.76 -4.81 -14.76
N ILE A 237 22.46 -4.21 -15.73
CA ILE A 237 22.30 -2.80 -16.11
C ILE A 237 20.99 -2.57 -16.87
N ALA A 238 20.62 -3.46 -17.80
CA ALA A 238 19.36 -3.36 -18.53
C ALA A 238 18.15 -3.50 -17.59
N LEU A 239 18.20 -4.47 -16.67
CA LEU A 239 17.17 -4.63 -15.64
C LEU A 239 17.03 -3.36 -14.77
N ARG A 240 18.15 -2.75 -14.37
CA ARG A 240 18.12 -1.52 -13.58
C ARG A 240 17.51 -0.34 -14.36
N VAL A 241 17.77 -0.22 -15.66
CA VAL A 241 17.15 0.83 -16.50
C VAL A 241 15.64 0.61 -16.58
N GLU A 242 15.18 -0.63 -16.73
CA GLU A 242 13.75 -0.93 -16.75
C GLU A 242 13.07 -0.67 -15.40
N LEU A 243 13.74 -0.96 -14.28
CA LEU A 243 13.23 -0.74 -12.92
C LEU A 243 13.38 0.71 -12.42
N ASP A 244 14.01 1.61 -13.19
CA ASP A 244 14.27 3.00 -12.77
C ASP A 244 13.01 3.77 -12.33
N PRO A 245 11.83 3.64 -12.98
CA PRO A 245 10.60 4.25 -12.49
C PRO A 245 10.23 3.80 -11.06
N LEU A 246 10.30 2.49 -10.79
CA LEU A 246 10.01 1.92 -9.49
C LEU A 246 11.03 2.36 -8.44
N ILE A 247 12.32 2.36 -8.78
CA ILE A 247 13.39 2.84 -7.89
C ILE A 247 13.15 4.30 -7.48
N ARG A 248 12.78 5.16 -8.45
CA ARG A 248 12.47 6.57 -8.18
C ARG A 248 11.20 6.71 -7.32
N ARG A 249 10.18 5.89 -7.55
CA ARG A 249 8.98 5.85 -6.70
C ARG A 249 9.32 5.52 -5.25
N VAL A 250 10.09 4.46 -5.04
CA VAL A 250 10.57 4.03 -3.71
C VAL A 250 11.40 5.13 -3.06
N ALA A 251 12.31 5.76 -3.81
CA ALA A 251 13.12 6.86 -3.28
C ALA A 251 12.27 8.04 -2.79
N ARG A 252 11.24 8.45 -3.55
CA ARG A 252 10.33 9.53 -3.14
C ARG A 252 9.55 9.16 -1.88
N LYS A 253 9.04 7.92 -1.77
CA LYS A 253 8.39 7.46 -0.55
C LYS A 253 9.35 7.46 0.64
N ARG A 254 10.54 6.87 0.49
CA ARG A 254 11.57 6.81 1.56
C ARG A 254 11.94 8.18 2.10
N LEU A 255 11.98 9.23 1.27
CA LEU A 255 12.21 10.60 1.74
C LEU A 255 11.14 11.06 2.74
N ILE A 256 9.86 10.81 2.44
CA ILE A 256 8.74 11.17 3.31
C ILE A 256 8.77 10.32 4.58
N ARG A 257 8.98 9.00 4.45
CA ARG A 257 9.01 8.05 5.57
C ARG A 257 10.15 8.33 6.52
N THR A 258 11.34 8.66 5.98
CA THR A 258 12.49 9.06 6.80
C THR A 258 12.17 10.26 7.67
N ALA A 259 11.44 11.25 7.15
CA ALA A 259 11.02 12.40 7.94
C ALA A 259 9.99 12.02 9.02
N ALA A 260 9.02 11.16 8.70
CA ALA A 260 8.03 10.65 9.63
C ALA A 260 8.66 9.83 10.76
N MET A 261 9.50 8.84 10.43
CA MET A 261 10.21 7.98 11.39
C MET A 261 11.12 8.81 12.31
N ARG A 262 11.86 9.80 11.78
CA ARG A 262 12.64 10.73 12.61
C ARG A 262 11.76 11.59 13.52
N ARG A 263 10.54 11.94 13.11
CA ARG A 263 9.59 12.68 13.95
C ARG A 263 9.03 11.78 15.05
N ARG A 264 8.74 10.51 14.73
CA ARG A 264 8.31 9.48 15.68
C ARG A 264 9.38 9.25 16.73
N ASP A 265 10.64 9.04 16.33
CA ASP A 265 11.75 8.82 17.27
C ASP A 265 11.93 10.03 18.22
N ARG A 266 11.77 11.26 17.72
CA ARG A 266 11.79 12.46 18.56
C ARG A 266 10.64 12.50 19.56
N LEU A 267 9.43 12.07 19.17
CA LEU A 267 8.30 11.97 20.10
C LEU A 267 8.54 10.88 21.15
N VAL A 268 9.06 9.71 20.74
CA VAL A 268 9.43 8.61 21.65
C VAL A 268 10.41 9.12 22.70
N LEU A 269 11.50 9.78 22.27
CA LEU A 269 12.48 10.36 23.18
C LEU A 269 11.90 11.48 24.05
N ALA A 270 11.06 12.36 23.51
CA ALA A 270 10.45 13.44 24.29
C ALA A 270 9.54 12.89 25.40
N ILE A 271 8.70 11.92 25.07
CA ILE A 271 7.74 11.31 26.01
C ILE A 271 8.48 10.47 27.05
N ALA A 272 9.45 9.65 26.63
CA ALA A 272 10.30 8.89 27.54
C ALA A 272 11.12 9.82 28.45
N GLY A 273 11.70 10.89 27.91
CA GLY A 273 12.47 11.86 28.67
C GLY A 273 11.65 12.51 29.78
N HIS A 274 10.40 12.89 29.46
CA HIS A 274 9.48 13.44 30.45
C HIS A 274 9.21 12.47 31.61
N HIS A 275 8.89 11.21 31.32
CA HIS A 275 8.51 10.22 32.34
C HIS A 275 9.71 9.64 33.11
N LEU A 276 10.86 9.51 32.45
CA LEU A 276 12.09 8.98 33.06
C LEU A 276 12.92 10.07 33.76
N GLY A 277 12.53 11.34 33.67
CA GLY A 277 13.27 12.47 34.23
C GLY A 277 14.62 12.71 33.54
N ARG A 278 14.70 12.46 32.23
CA ARG A 278 15.93 12.56 31.42
C ARG A 278 15.75 13.56 30.27
N SER A 279 16.85 14.17 29.84
CA SER A 279 16.87 15.00 28.61
C SER A 279 17.65 14.28 27.52
N PHE A 280 17.02 14.21 26.34
CA PHE A 280 17.61 13.71 25.10
C PHE A 280 17.85 14.83 24.08
N ASP A 281 17.98 16.07 24.55
CA ASP A 281 18.16 17.24 23.70
C ASP A 281 19.42 17.11 22.82
N GLY A 282 19.28 17.45 21.54
CA GLY A 282 20.37 17.39 20.57
C GLY A 282 20.72 15.97 20.09
N VAL A 283 19.89 14.97 20.38
CA VAL A 283 19.95 13.65 19.74
C VAL A 283 19.22 13.73 18.39
N ASP A 284 19.94 13.40 17.32
CA ASP A 284 19.37 13.21 15.98
C ASP A 284 19.40 11.74 15.60
N THR A 285 18.34 11.26 14.96
CA THR A 285 18.25 9.89 14.45
C THR A 285 18.48 9.82 12.95
N THR A 286 19.06 8.70 12.51
CA THR A 286 19.26 8.37 11.10
C THR A 286 18.50 7.10 10.78
N VAL A 287 17.73 7.13 9.69
CA VAL A 287 17.02 5.97 9.18
C VAL A 287 17.87 5.36 8.09
N GLU A 288 18.21 4.08 8.26
CA GLU A 288 18.95 3.31 7.27
C GLU A 288 17.98 2.45 6.46
N TRP A 289 18.05 2.56 5.14
CA TRP A 289 17.22 1.77 4.23
C TRP A 289 18.07 0.76 3.49
N SER A 290 17.63 -0.49 3.46
CA SER A 290 18.24 -1.50 2.60
C SER A 290 18.15 -1.09 1.12
N PRO A 291 19.08 -1.55 0.26
CA PRO A 291 18.99 -1.35 -1.18
C PRO A 291 17.63 -1.81 -1.73
N VAL A 292 17.08 -1.09 -2.72
CA VAL A 292 15.80 -1.45 -3.35
C VAL A 292 15.92 -2.74 -4.16
N ILE A 293 17.05 -2.93 -4.83
CA ILE A 293 17.40 -4.14 -5.56
C ILE A 293 18.61 -4.75 -4.82
N PRO A 294 18.51 -5.98 -4.31
CA PRO A 294 19.64 -6.69 -3.72
C PRO A 294 20.78 -6.85 -4.75
N ALA A 295 22.03 -6.74 -4.32
CA ALA A 295 23.18 -6.87 -5.21
C ALA A 295 23.21 -8.21 -5.96
N GLU A 296 22.79 -9.29 -5.29
CA GLU A 296 22.70 -10.65 -5.85
C GLU A 296 21.68 -10.74 -7.00
N ALA A 297 20.60 -9.95 -6.96
CA ALA A 297 19.61 -9.88 -8.03
C ALA A 297 20.09 -9.10 -9.26
N MET A 298 21.23 -8.41 -9.16
CA MET A 298 21.87 -7.69 -10.27
C MET A 298 22.95 -8.51 -10.98
N GLU A 299 23.35 -9.66 -10.44
CA GLU A 299 24.30 -10.54 -11.09
C GLU A 299 23.59 -11.34 -12.20
N PRO A 300 24.17 -11.46 -13.40
CA PRO A 300 23.63 -12.37 -14.41
C PRO A 300 23.66 -13.77 -13.83
N THR A 301 22.50 -14.44 -13.79
CA THR A 301 22.39 -15.84 -13.35
C THR A 301 23.27 -16.70 -14.26
N THR A 302 24.52 -16.90 -13.87
CA THR A 302 25.26 -18.08 -14.32
C THR A 302 24.55 -19.24 -13.65
N VAL A 303 24.03 -20.17 -14.45
CA VAL A 303 23.43 -21.42 -13.95
C VAL A 303 24.55 -22.21 -13.30
N ALA A 304 24.88 -21.89 -12.05
CA ALA A 304 25.70 -22.71 -11.20
C ALA A 304 24.77 -23.77 -10.61
N SER A 305 25.00 -25.02 -11.00
CA SER A 305 24.30 -26.18 -10.44
C SER A 305 24.27 -26.08 -8.92
N PRO A 306 23.10 -26.28 -8.26
CA PRO A 306 23.00 -26.13 -6.82
C PRO A 306 23.95 -27.10 -6.13
N ARG A 307 24.94 -26.57 -5.40
CA ARG A 307 25.65 -27.36 -4.40
C ARG A 307 24.65 -27.65 -3.27
N PRO A 308 24.47 -28.90 -2.85
CA PRO A 308 23.58 -29.20 -1.74
C PRO A 308 24.09 -28.50 -0.49
N ALA A 309 23.20 -27.76 0.17
CA ALA A 309 23.45 -27.18 1.48
C ALA A 309 23.68 -28.33 2.47
N VAL A 310 24.92 -28.51 2.91
CA VAL A 310 25.24 -29.38 4.04
C VAL A 310 24.79 -28.63 5.28
N ALA A 311 23.69 -29.08 5.88
CA ALA A 311 23.28 -28.66 7.21
C ALA A 311 24.36 -29.09 8.21
N ALA A 312 25.16 -28.14 8.70
CA ALA A 312 25.97 -28.36 9.88
C ALA A 312 25.05 -28.32 11.10
N ALA A 313 24.60 -29.49 11.53
CA ALA A 313 24.01 -29.67 12.85
C ALA A 313 25.14 -29.58 13.89
N SER A 314 25.11 -28.53 14.70
CA SER A 314 25.86 -28.46 15.96
C SER A 314 25.29 -29.53 16.90
N ALA A 315 26.05 -30.59 17.13
CA ALA A 315 25.79 -31.51 18.22
C ALA A 315 26.39 -30.92 19.50
N GLU A 316 25.53 -30.58 20.46
CA GLU A 316 25.92 -30.44 21.86
C GLU A 316 26.51 -31.77 22.35
N GLU A 317 27.71 -31.73 22.91
CA GLU A 317 28.28 -32.82 23.70
C GLU A 317 27.44 -33.02 24.98
N PRO A 318 27.04 -34.26 25.32
CA PRO A 318 26.49 -34.52 26.63
C PRO A 318 27.61 -34.58 27.67
N ALA A 319 27.46 -33.81 28.74
CA ALA A 319 28.26 -33.92 29.94
C ALA A 319 28.04 -35.28 30.64
N ALA A 320 29.13 -36.03 30.85
CA ALA A 320 29.30 -37.07 31.88
C ALA A 320 30.83 -37.30 32.01
N ALA A 321 31.49 -37.29 33.16
CA ALA A 321 31.09 -37.39 34.56
C ALA A 321 32.04 -36.58 35.45
#